data_AF-A0A1F5WPQ9-F1
#
_entry.id   AF-A0A1F5WPQ9-F1
#
_cell.length_a   1.000
_cell.length_b   1.000
_cell.length_c   1.000
_cell.angle_alpha   90.00
_cell.angle_beta   90.00
_cell.angle_gamma   90.00
#
_symmetry.space_group_name_H-M   'P 1'
#
loop_
_entity.id
_entity.type
_entity.pdbx_description
1 polymer ?
#
loop_
_entity_poly.entity_id
_entity_poly.type
_entity_poly.pdbx_seq_one_letter_code
_entity_poly.pdbx_strand_id
1 'polypeptide(L)'
;MEKLKSIYASAYSATLTIASVVALTIGAELSAPFKNWLAGFTGHHWVTKSWISIIIFVLFFFVFRIAGKSVNELRTKRALLVLQTISILGFIAILGFYIYETFVV
;
A
#
# COMPACT_ATOMS: atom_id res chain seq x y z
N MET A 1 24.03 2.77 10.64
CA MET A 1 22.84 2.12 11.24
C MET A 1 21.54 2.88 10.98
N GLU A 2 21.48 4.20 11.18
CA GLU A 2 20.26 4.99 10.90
C GLU A 2 19.75 4.91 9.45
N LYS A 3 20.64 4.85 8.46
CA LYS A 3 20.25 4.68 7.05
C LYS A 3 19.51 3.37 6.78
N LEU A 4 20.06 2.24 7.25
CA LEU A 4 19.43 0.92 7.08
C LEU A 4 18.07 0.86 7.77
N LYS A 5 17.98 1.48 8.96
CA LYS A 5 16.73 1.59 9.72
C LYS A 5 15.66 2.36 8.96
N SER A 6 16.00 3.49 8.34
CA SER A 6 15.08 4.24 7.49
C SER A 6 14.66 3.46 6.24
N ILE A 7 15.59 2.78 5.56
CA ILE A 7 15.26 1.95 4.39
C ILE A 7 14.31 0.81 4.78
N TYR A 8 14.60 0.12 5.88
CA TYR A 8 13.76 -0.95 6.42
C TYR A 8 12.35 -0.44 6.74
N ALA A 9 12.25 0.70 7.44
CA ALA A 9 10.96 1.29 7.81
C ALA A 9 10.16 1.74 6.58
N SER A 10 10.81 2.40 5.62
CA SER A 10 10.18 2.79 4.35
C SER A 10 9.72 1.59 3.55
N ALA A 11 10.51 0.50 3.52
CA ALA A 11 10.17 -0.68 2.75
C ALA A 11 8.89 -1.34 3.27
N TYR A 12 8.80 -1.63 4.57
CA TYR A 12 7.59 -2.23 5.15
C TYR A 12 6.40 -1.27 5.15
N SER A 13 6.63 0.03 5.32
CA SER A 13 5.54 1.01 5.22
C SER A 13 4.97 1.08 3.79
N ALA A 14 5.84 1.09 2.77
CA ALA A 14 5.42 1.02 1.38
C ALA A 14 4.69 -0.29 1.08
N THR A 15 5.16 -1.43 1.62
CA THR A 15 4.47 -2.73 1.48
C THR A 15 3.02 -2.65 1.96
N LEU A 16 2.78 -2.13 3.16
CA LEU A 16 1.43 -1.98 3.69
C LEU A 16 0.60 -1.00 2.88
N THR A 17 1.21 0.12 2.48
CA THR A 17 0.55 1.13 1.63
C THR A 17 0.08 0.52 0.31
N ILE A 18 0.92 -0.25 -0.38
CA ILE A 18 0.56 -0.93 -1.64
C ILE A 18 -0.58 -1.91 -1.41
N ALA A 19 -0.50 -2.75 -0.37
CA ALA A 19 -1.56 -3.70 -0.05
C ALA A 19 -2.90 -2.98 0.20
N SER A 20 -2.88 -1.86 0.93
CA SER A 20 -4.06 -1.02 1.15
C SER A 20 -4.58 -0.38 -0.14
N VAL A 21 -3.70 0.15 -1.00
CA VAL A 21 -4.08 0.72 -2.31
C VAL A 21 -4.79 -0.31 -3.17
N VAL A 22 -4.27 -1.54 -3.24
CA VAL A 22 -4.90 -2.65 -3.98
C VAL A 22 -6.29 -2.94 -3.43
N ALA A 23 -6.41 -3.13 -2.11
CA ALA A 23 -7.69 -3.43 -1.46
C ALA A 23 -8.72 -2.30 -1.66
N LEU A 24 -8.31 -1.04 -1.49
CA LEU A 24 -9.17 0.12 -1.69
C LEU A 24 -9.59 0.30 -3.14
N THR A 25 -8.70 0.01 -4.09
CA THR A 25 -8.98 0.15 -5.52
C THR A 25 -10.00 -0.89 -5.97
N ILE A 26 -9.70 -2.17 -5.75
CA ILE A 26 -10.59 -3.26 -6.14
C ILE A 26 -11.91 -3.18 -5.35
N GLY A 27 -11.85 -2.95 -4.04
CA GLY A 27 -13.04 -2.85 -3.20
C GLY A 27 -13.99 -1.72 -3.61
N ALA A 28 -13.46 -0.57 -4.07
CA ALA A 28 -14.28 0.52 -4.56
C ALA A 28 -15.03 0.13 -5.84
N GLU A 29 -14.37 -0.59 -6.75
CA GLU A 29 -15.03 -1.05 -7.98
C GLU A 29 -16.09 -2.12 -7.72
N LEU A 30 -15.85 -3.02 -6.76
CA LEU A 30 -16.80 -4.07 -6.39
C LEU A 30 -18.02 -3.59 -5.59
N SER A 31 -18.01 -2.37 -5.04
CA SER A 31 -19.08 -1.88 -4.16
C SER A 31 -19.35 -0.39 -4.32
N ALA A 32 -20.47 -0.07 -4.99
CA ALA A 32 -20.92 1.31 -5.15
C ALA A 32 -21.12 2.06 -3.82
N PRO A 33 -21.70 1.46 -2.75
CA PRO A 33 -21.77 2.12 -1.44
C PRO A 33 -20.39 2.46 -0.87
N PHE A 34 -19.41 1.57 -1.01
CA PHE A 34 -18.06 1.81 -0.52
C PHE A 34 -17.35 2.91 -1.32
N LYS A 35 -17.49 2.90 -2.65
CA LYS A 35 -17.00 3.98 -3.53
C LYS A 35 -17.59 5.34 -3.15
N ASN A 36 -18.89 5.40 -2.89
CA ASN A 36 -19.58 6.63 -2.48
C ASN A 36 -19.15 7.09 -1.08
N TRP A 37 -18.96 6.15 -0.15
CA TRP A 37 -18.42 6.46 1.18
C TRP A 37 -17.03 7.09 1.08
N LEU A 38 -16.14 6.55 0.23
CA LEU A 38 -14.83 7.16 -0.04
C LEU A 38 -14.97 8.57 -0.63
N ALA A 39 -15.88 8.77 -1.58
CA ALA A 39 -16.12 10.09 -2.17
C ALA A 39 -16.66 11.10 -1.15
N GLY A 40 -17.40 10.66 -0.12
CA GLY A 40 -17.98 11.51 0.92
C GLY A 40 -16.97 12.34 1.72
N PHE A 41 -15.70 11.94 1.79
CA PHE A 41 -14.67 12.66 2.55
C PHE A 41 -14.03 13.83 1.80
N THR A 42 -13.87 13.71 0.47
CA THR A 42 -13.09 14.68 -0.32
C THR A 42 -13.79 15.11 -1.62
N GLY A 43 -15.03 14.68 -1.84
CA GLY A 43 -15.77 14.83 -3.09
C GLY A 43 -15.39 13.80 -4.16
N HIS A 44 -14.22 13.15 -4.04
CA HIS A 44 -13.71 12.21 -5.03
C HIS A 44 -13.06 10.98 -4.38
N HIS A 45 -13.58 9.79 -4.68
CA HIS A 45 -13.09 8.54 -4.08
C HIS A 45 -11.60 8.26 -4.35
N TRP A 46 -11.07 8.69 -5.49
CA TRP A 46 -9.64 8.55 -5.84
C TRP A 46 -8.75 9.50 -5.03
N VAL A 47 -9.22 10.70 -4.69
CA VAL A 47 -8.51 11.65 -3.82
C VAL A 47 -8.47 11.13 -2.38
N THR A 48 -9.58 10.60 -1.86
CA THR A 48 -9.62 9.97 -0.53
C THR A 48 -8.65 8.79 -0.44
N LYS A 49 -8.57 7.94 -1.46
CA LYS A 49 -7.58 6.83 -1.51
C LYS A 49 -6.13 7.35 -1.43
N SER A 50 -5.81 8.45 -2.11
CA SER A 50 -4.48 9.06 -2.04
C SER A 50 -4.14 9.55 -0.63
N TRP A 51 -5.08 10.21 0.04
CA TRP A 51 -4.91 10.63 1.44
C TRP A 51 -4.71 9.45 2.38
N ILE A 52 -5.55 8.41 2.26
CA ILE A 52 -5.39 7.18 3.06
C ILE A 52 -4.00 6.58 2.83
N SER A 53 -3.51 6.55 1.60
CA SER A 53 -2.19 6.02 1.26
C SER A 53 -1.05 6.81 1.93
N ILE A 54 -1.13 8.15 1.90
CA ILE A 54 -0.16 9.02 2.58
C ILE A 54 -0.20 8.76 4.09
N ILE A 55 -1.39 8.72 4.69
CA ILE A 55 -1.56 8.52 6.14
C ILE A 55 -0.99 7.17 6.56
N ILE A 56 -1.33 6.09 5.84
CA ILE A 56 -0.82 4.75 6.10
C ILE A 56 0.71 4.75 5.99
N PHE A 57 1.26 5.32 4.92
CA PHE A 57 2.70 5.36 4.75
C PHE A 57 3.41 6.10 5.89
N VAL A 58 2.94 7.29 6.25
CA VAL A 58 3.56 8.10 7.30
C VAL A 58 3.44 7.40 8.66
N LEU A 59 2.23 6.93 9.00
CA LEU A 59 1.96 6.22 10.25
C LEU A 59 2.89 5.01 10.41
N PHE A 60 2.88 4.10 9.43
CA PHE A 60 3.65 2.87 9.52
C PHE A 60 5.15 3.08 9.36
N PHE A 61 5.59 4.13 8.66
CA PHE A 61 7.00 4.51 8.63
C PHE A 61 7.50 4.81 10.04
N PHE A 62 6.77 5.64 10.80
CA PHE A 62 7.14 5.95 12.18
C PHE A 62 7.04 4.72 13.10
N VAL A 63 6.00 3.89 12.95
CA VAL A 63 5.86 2.64 13.70
C VAL A 63 7.08 1.73 13.49
N PHE A 64 7.44 1.43 12.23
CA PHE A 64 8.58 0.55 11.94
C PHE A 64 9.92 1.19 12.29
N ARG A 65 10.05 2.51 12.17
CA ARG A 65 11.25 3.22 12.58
C ARG A 65 11.44 3.19 14.10
N ILE A 66 10.39 3.33 14.89
CA ILE A 66 10.51 3.28 16.36
C ILE A 66 10.71 1.83 16.84
N ALA A 67 9.96 0.89 16.28
CA ALA A 67 10.01 -0.52 16.66
C ALA A 67 11.28 -1.24 16.18
N GLY A 68 11.90 -0.79 15.09
CA GLY A 68 13.10 -1.39 14.47
C GLY A 68 14.38 -1.20 15.26
N LYS A 69 14.46 -1.73 16.49
CA LYS A 69 15.73 -1.92 17.20
C LYS A 69 16.54 -3.01 16.47
N SER A 70 17.85 -2.80 16.34
CA SER A 70 18.81 -3.73 15.69
C SER A 70 18.52 -4.11 14.22
N VAL A 71 18.18 -3.12 13.38
CA VAL A 71 18.12 -3.33 11.91
C VAL A 71 19.53 -3.55 11.35
N ASN A 72 19.71 -4.65 10.63
CA ASN A 72 20.94 -5.02 9.92
C ASN A 72 20.66 -5.19 8.42
N GLU A 73 21.71 -5.46 7.65
CA GLU A 73 21.62 -5.61 6.19
C GLU A 73 20.70 -6.76 5.76
N LEU A 74 20.78 -7.92 6.43
CA LEU A 74 19.92 -9.08 6.11
C LEU A 74 18.44 -8.76 6.29
N ARG A 75 18.06 -8.11 7.40
CA ARG A 75 16.66 -7.69 7.64
C ARG A 75 16.22 -6.64 6.63
N THR A 76 17.09 -5.71 6.26
CA THR A 76 16.80 -4.69 5.24
C THR A 76 16.60 -5.31 3.87
N LYS A 77 17.45 -6.26 3.47
CA LYS A 77 17.32 -7.02 2.22
C LYS A 77 16.01 -7.79 2.16
N ARG A 78 15.62 -8.45 3.25
CA ARG A 78 14.31 -9.13 3.35
C ARG A 78 13.15 -8.15 3.20
N ALA A 79 13.21 -6.98 3.85
CA ALA A 79 12.17 -5.95 3.72
C ALA A 79 12.01 -5.48 2.26
N LEU A 80 13.13 -5.27 1.55
CA LEU A 80 13.11 -4.89 0.13
C LEU A 80 12.58 -5.99 -0.78
N LEU A 81 12.91 -7.26 -0.51
CA LEU A 81 12.35 -8.40 -1.26
C LEU A 81 10.84 -8.51 -1.05
N VAL A 82 10.37 -8.36 0.19
CA VAL A 82 8.93 -8.34 0.51
C VAL A 82 8.23 -7.19 -0.22
N LEU A 83 8.81 -5.98 -0.19
CA LEU A 83 8.29 -4.84 -0.94
C LEU A 83 8.21 -5.16 -2.43
N GLN A 84 9.29 -5.67 -3.03
CA GLN A 84 9.31 -6.00 -4.46
C GLN A 84 8.24 -7.03 -4.82
N THR A 85 8.11 -8.11 -4.05
CA THR A 85 7.09 -9.14 -4.26
C THR A 85 5.69 -8.55 -4.17
N ILE A 86 5.41 -7.75 -3.14
CA ILE A 86 4.07 -7.15 -2.95
C ILE A 86 3.77 -6.11 -4.03
N SER A 87 4.75 -5.35 -4.51
CA SER A 87 4.59 -4.45 -5.65
C SER A 87 4.17 -5.21 -6.92
N ILE A 88 4.85 -6.33 -7.21
CA ILE A 88 4.54 -7.18 -8.38
C ILE A 88 3.15 -7.79 -8.24
N LEU A 89 2.84 -8.39 -7.08
CA LEU A 89 1.53 -8.98 -6.83
C LEU A 89 0.40 -7.94 -6.88
N GLY A 90 0.63 -6.76 -6.32
CA GLY A 90 -0.34 -5.65 -6.35
C GLY A 90 -0.58 -5.14 -7.77
N PHE A 91 0.48 -5.01 -8.58
CA PHE A 91 0.35 -4.69 -10.00
C PHE A 91 -0.48 -5.73 -10.75
N ILE A 92 -0.13 -7.01 -10.61
CA ILE A 92 -0.86 -8.12 -11.25
C ILE A 92 -2.33 -8.14 -10.81
N ALA A 93 -2.61 -7.92 -9.52
CA ALA A 93 -3.97 -7.91 -8.99
C ALA A 93 -4.82 -6.80 -9.59
N ILE A 94 -4.33 -5.55 -9.62
CA ILE A 94 -5.07 -4.42 -10.20
C ILE A 94 -5.23 -4.59 -11.72
N LEU A 95 -4.16 -4.98 -12.41
CA LEU A 95 -4.21 -5.20 -13.86
C LEU A 95 -5.19 -6.32 -14.22
N GLY A 96 -5.07 -7.48 -13.55
CA GLY A 96 -5.94 -8.63 -13.76
C GLY A 96 -7.40 -8.31 -13.44
N PHE A 97 -7.65 -7.54 -12.38
CA PHE A 97 -8.99 -7.07 -12.05
C PHE A 97 -9.60 -6.24 -13.18
N TYR A 98 -8.90 -5.20 -13.67
CA TYR A 98 -9.46 -4.36 -14.74
C TYR A 98 -9.56 -5.07 -16.09
N ILE A 99 -8.65 -6.00 -16.41
CA ILE A 99 -8.80 -6.87 -17.59
C ILE A 99 -10.08 -7.69 -17.46
N TYR A 100 -10.30 -8.34 -16.32
CA TYR A 100 -11.50 -9.14 -16.09
C TYR A 100 -12.77 -8.28 -16.18
N GLU A 101 -12.80 -7.14 -15.48
CA GLU A 101 -13.95 -6.24 -15.43
C GLU A 101 -14.29 -5.63 -16.80
N THR A 102 -13.30 -5.39 -17.66
CA THR A 102 -13.52 -4.72 -18.96
C THR A 102 -13.87 -5.70 -20.07
N PHE A 103 -13.31 -6.92 -20.05
CA PHE A 103 -13.39 -7.86 -21.18
C PHE A 103 -14.23 -9.11 -20.89
N VAL A 104 -14.57 -9.38 -19.64
CA VAL A 104 -15.29 -10.60 -19.24
C VAL A 104 -16.65 -10.30 -18.62
N VAL A 105 -16.72 -9.28 -17.76
CA VAL A 105 -17.98 -8.76 -17.19
C VAL A 105 -18.62 -7.78 -18.18
#